data_AF-A0A420M5S5-F1
#
_entry.id   AF-A0A420M5S5-F1
#
_cell.length_a   1.000
_cell.length_b   1.000
_cell.length_c   1.000
_cell.angle_alpha   90.00
_cell.angle_beta   90.00
_cell.angle_gamma   90.00
#
_symmetry.space_group_name_H-M   'P 1'
#
loop_
_entity.id
_entity.type
_entity.pdbx_description
1 polymer ?
#
loop_
_entity_poly.entity_id
_entity_poly.type
_entity_poly.pdbx_seq_one_letter_code
_entity_poly.pdbx_strand_id
1 'polypeptide(L)'
;CSYAIRTLIREKLGAVSDKIRQVFQVRSGWAVLAADSATRDFLVEKQAEWAAELGATAVETNKEWFTYVVSDVPTRLSDFYGNEVDSDSVVSDEIEIQTGLKPIDVRTGRQFSDNPLTKALLVSFLKPTKRFWSLFGSSAARLVDKTDRPRQCEKCWGHHFARNCHRQPVCRRCGEAGHLVDDCIAREQCVNCLGPHQANFRRCPARPKTVHGVLRRLTKEQRKHVRAVGAETYRQRHQEPQSGSHQEAQQGMAERQNEDVTSQERPNARAPSPAVSGAPSCIMVATTPHAGYEAEEEPEQPRPGSPRKRRINDRKPLRIFQANVGKIPPAHDCALALADSEQYDVVLLQEPWTAHTETRTLTKTHPAYDTFTPVDMWNSNDTRPRVMTYVRRDPRLLADQIRPFQTRDILWLTINDLTIVNFYRQNDERDALDTLFQ
;
A
#
# COMPACT_ATOMS: atom_id res chain seq x y z
N CYS A 1 18.59 -8.89 6.71
CA CYS A 1 19.11 -7.53 6.45
C CYS A 1 19.09 -6.59 7.66
N SER A 2 18.01 -6.49 8.46
CA SER A 2 17.99 -5.63 9.67
C SER A 2 19.10 -5.94 10.68
N TYR A 3 19.41 -7.23 10.90
CA TYR A 3 20.52 -7.67 11.74
C TYR A 3 21.87 -7.14 11.23
N ALA A 4 22.13 -7.26 9.93
CA ALA A 4 23.39 -6.82 9.32
C ALA A 4 23.64 -5.31 9.51
N ILE A 5 22.62 -4.48 9.32
CA ILE A 5 22.72 -3.02 9.53
C ILE A 5 23.05 -2.71 11.00
N ARG A 6 22.37 -3.39 11.93
CA ARG A 6 22.63 -3.20 13.36
C ARG A 6 24.04 -3.65 13.75
N THR A 7 24.52 -4.76 13.20
CA THR A 7 25.87 -5.31 13.47
C THR A 7 26.96 -4.42 12.88
N LEU A 8 26.77 -3.90 11.67
CA LEU A 8 27.74 -2.99 11.08
C LEU A 8 27.85 -1.68 11.87
N ILE A 9 26.71 -1.07 12.23
CA ILE A 9 26.70 0.15 13.05
C ILE A 9 27.33 -0.13 14.43
N ARG A 10 27.12 -1.34 14.99
CA ARG A 10 27.78 -1.78 16.23
C ARG A 10 29.29 -1.83 16.07
N GLU A 11 29.78 -2.45 15.01
CA GLU A 11 31.21 -2.61 14.76
C GLU A 11 31.91 -1.26 14.62
N LYS A 12 31.32 -0.33 13.89
CA LYS A 12 31.92 0.99 13.64
C LYS A 12 31.83 1.93 14.84
N LEU A 13 30.67 1.97 15.50
CA LEU A 13 30.38 2.98 16.52
C LEU A 13 30.44 2.48 17.96
N GLY A 14 30.66 1.18 18.18
CA GLY A 14 30.92 0.52 19.47
C GLY A 14 29.85 0.73 20.55
N ALA A 15 29.76 1.94 21.10
CA ALA A 15 28.98 2.36 22.26
C ALA A 15 27.46 2.54 22.01
N VAL A 16 27.00 2.50 20.76
CA VAL A 16 25.62 2.89 20.39
C VAL A 16 24.68 1.68 20.22
N SER A 17 25.21 0.47 20.11
CA SER A 17 24.42 -0.67 19.63
C SER A 17 23.25 -1.10 20.54
N ASP A 18 23.43 -0.94 21.85
CA ASP A 18 22.40 -1.28 22.84
C ASP A 18 21.25 -0.26 22.83
N LYS A 19 21.49 0.91 22.24
CA LYS A 19 20.53 1.99 22.08
C LYS A 19 19.83 1.98 20.72
N ILE A 20 20.10 1.01 19.84
CA ILE A 20 19.31 0.82 18.61
C ILE A 20 18.19 -0.18 18.91
N ARG A 21 16.95 0.31 18.96
CA ARG A 21 15.77 -0.49 19.31
C ARG A 21 15.28 -1.37 18.16
N GLN A 22 15.23 -0.79 16.96
CA GLN A 22 14.64 -1.46 15.81
C GLN A 22 15.27 -0.96 14.52
N VAL A 23 15.37 -1.85 13.53
CA VAL A 23 15.71 -1.50 12.16
C VAL A 23 14.67 -2.16 11.26
N PHE A 24 13.97 -1.38 10.45
CA PHE A 24 12.92 -1.88 9.56
C PHE A 24 12.98 -1.22 8.20
N GLN A 25 12.49 -1.94 7.19
CA GLN A 25 12.50 -1.47 5.81
C GLN A 25 11.38 -0.46 5.57
N VAL A 26 11.67 0.54 4.75
CA VAL A 26 10.78 1.62 4.32
C VAL A 26 10.95 1.82 2.82
N ARG A 27 10.03 2.55 2.18
CA ARG A 27 10.04 2.70 0.70
C ARG A 27 11.34 3.30 0.15
N SER A 28 12.00 4.15 0.92
CA SER A 28 13.27 4.79 0.53
C SER A 28 14.50 4.09 1.13
N GLY A 29 14.37 2.88 1.67
CA GLY A 29 15.50 2.11 2.22
C GLY A 29 15.24 1.56 3.62
N TRP A 30 16.02 1.98 4.61
CA TRP A 30 15.94 1.48 5.99
C TRP A 30 15.72 2.59 6.99
N ALA A 31 14.85 2.34 7.97
CA ALA A 31 14.65 3.20 9.13
C ALA A 31 15.31 2.58 10.37
N VAL A 32 16.19 3.35 11.02
CA VAL A 32 16.85 2.97 12.28
C VAL A 32 16.18 3.73 13.42
N LEU A 33 15.62 2.99 14.38
CA LEU A 33 14.97 3.52 15.57
C LEU A 33 15.95 3.53 16.74
N ALA A 34 16.38 4.72 17.15
CA ALA A 34 17.20 4.92 18.34
C ALA A 34 16.36 4.93 19.63
N ALA A 35 16.98 4.65 20.77
CA ALA A 35 16.36 4.67 22.10
C ALA A 35 16.08 6.09 22.58
N ASP A 36 16.93 7.05 22.21
CA ASP A 36 16.84 8.46 22.58
C ASP A 36 17.32 9.37 21.43
N SER A 37 16.98 10.66 21.51
CA SER A 37 17.32 11.64 20.48
C SER A 37 18.82 11.92 20.39
N ALA A 38 19.55 11.84 21.51
CA ALA A 38 21.00 12.03 21.53
C ALA A 38 21.72 10.94 20.73
N THR A 39 21.25 9.70 20.84
CA THR A 39 21.73 8.55 20.07
C THR A 39 21.40 8.70 18.60
N ARG A 40 20.19 9.18 18.25
CA ARG A 40 19.84 9.51 16.86
C ARG A 40 20.81 10.56 16.31
N ASP A 41 21.02 11.65 17.04
CA ASP A 41 21.82 12.76 16.55
C ASP A 41 23.29 12.35 16.40
N PHE A 42 23.81 11.54 17.34
CA PHE A 42 25.13 10.91 17.24
C PHE A 42 25.27 9.99 16.01
N LEU A 43 24.25 9.17 15.72
CA LEU A 43 24.24 8.31 14.53
C LEU A 43 24.32 9.10 13.23
N VAL A 44 23.65 10.27 13.16
CA VAL A 44 23.70 11.16 11.99
C VAL A 44 25.02 11.92 11.92
N GLU A 45 25.54 12.40 13.04
CA GLU A 45 26.86 13.05 13.11
C GLU A 45 27.95 12.10 12.59
N LYS A 46 27.87 10.83 12.99
CA LYS A 46 28.82 9.78 12.63
C LYS A 46 28.46 9.03 11.34
N GLN A 47 27.53 9.55 10.54
CA GLN A 47 27.08 8.88 9.31
C GLN A 47 28.24 8.52 8.39
N ALA A 48 29.27 9.36 8.26
CA ALA A 48 30.41 9.11 7.38
C ALA A 48 31.16 7.80 7.68
N GLU A 49 31.11 7.32 8.93
CA GLU A 49 31.85 6.13 9.38
C GLU A 49 31.17 4.80 9.04
N TRP A 50 29.86 4.82 8.74
CA TRP A 50 29.07 3.60 8.51
C TRP A 50 28.15 3.67 7.28
N ALA A 51 27.78 4.87 6.83
CA ALA A 51 26.86 5.09 5.72
C ALA A 51 27.43 4.55 4.40
N ALA A 52 28.70 4.83 4.10
CA ALA A 52 29.34 4.41 2.85
C ALA A 52 29.36 2.88 2.70
N GLU A 53 29.62 2.15 3.79
CA GLU A 53 29.70 0.69 3.79
C GLU A 53 28.31 0.02 3.67
N LEU A 54 27.25 0.74 4.06
CA LEU A 54 25.88 0.33 3.72
C LEU A 54 25.50 0.65 2.28
N GLY A 55 26.26 1.49 1.57
CA GLY A 55 25.87 2.06 0.28
C GLY A 55 24.82 3.16 0.41
N ALA A 56 24.79 3.85 1.55
CA ALA A 56 23.81 4.87 1.89
C ALA A 56 23.98 6.15 1.03
N THR A 57 22.99 6.51 0.21
CA THR A 57 22.96 7.76 -0.57
C THR A 57 22.64 8.97 0.31
N ALA A 58 21.84 8.79 1.36
CA ALA A 58 21.48 9.83 2.30
C ALA A 58 21.20 9.22 3.68
N VAL A 59 21.62 9.91 4.74
CA VAL A 59 21.33 9.56 6.13
C VAL A 59 20.68 10.76 6.82
N GLU A 60 19.37 10.69 7.00
CA GLU A 60 18.59 11.83 7.48
C GLU A 60 17.74 11.48 8.70
N THR A 61 17.64 12.41 9.65
CA THR A 61 16.67 12.32 10.74
C THR A 61 15.25 12.50 10.20
N ASN A 62 14.28 11.73 10.72
CA ASN A 62 12.87 12.02 10.53
C ASN A 62 12.55 13.37 11.16
N LYS A 63 12.24 14.34 10.31
CA LYS A 63 11.77 15.68 10.67
C LYS A 63 10.31 15.78 10.28
N GLU A 64 9.49 16.35 11.16
CA GLU A 64 8.12 16.67 10.81
C GLU A 64 8.11 17.80 9.78
N TRP A 65 7.51 17.54 8.62
CA TRP A 65 7.38 18.52 7.54
C TRP A 65 5.96 19.07 7.49
N PHE A 66 5.86 20.39 7.48
CA PHE A 66 4.66 21.14 7.15
C PHE A 66 4.62 21.34 5.64
N THR A 67 3.92 20.45 4.95
CA THR A 67 3.80 20.49 3.48
C THR A 67 2.58 21.28 3.06
N TYR A 68 2.75 22.24 2.16
CA TYR A 68 1.71 23.05 1.55
C TYR A 68 1.56 22.64 0.08
N VAL A 69 0.33 22.67 -0.43
CA VAL A 69 0.03 22.55 -1.84
C VAL A 69 -0.31 23.92 -2.41
N VAL A 70 0.36 24.29 -3.50
CA VAL A 70 0.10 25.49 -4.30
C VAL A 70 -0.37 25.01 -5.67
N SER A 71 -1.59 25.35 -6.04
CA SER A 71 -2.20 24.95 -7.32
C SER A 71 -2.08 26.08 -8.33
N ASP A 72 -2.13 25.78 -9.62
CA ASP A 72 -2.20 26.77 -10.70
C ASP A 72 -0.95 27.66 -10.81
N VAL A 73 0.23 27.11 -10.48
CA VAL A 73 1.51 27.81 -10.62
C VAL A 73 1.90 27.81 -12.11
N PRO A 74 2.18 28.96 -12.74
CA PRO A 74 2.61 29.00 -14.14
C PRO A 74 3.88 28.16 -14.36
N THR A 75 3.94 27.40 -15.46
CA THR A 75 5.13 26.62 -15.82
C THR A 75 6.26 27.50 -16.37
N ARG A 76 5.89 28.59 -17.05
CA ARG A 76 6.79 29.60 -17.59
C ARG A 76 6.38 30.96 -17.07
N LEU A 77 7.37 31.77 -16.70
CA LEU A 77 7.18 33.17 -16.33
C LEU A 77 7.81 34.03 -17.42
N SER A 78 7.32 35.26 -17.59
CA SER A 78 7.93 36.25 -18.47
C SER A 78 8.42 37.41 -17.62
N ASP A 79 9.65 37.84 -17.86
CA ASP A 79 10.14 39.09 -17.28
C ASP A 79 9.45 40.30 -17.91
N PHE A 80 9.75 41.50 -17.41
CA PHE A 80 9.19 42.74 -17.93
C PHE A 80 9.54 43.01 -19.41
N TYR A 81 10.63 42.42 -19.91
CA TYR A 81 11.10 42.55 -21.30
C TYR A 81 10.57 41.44 -22.21
N GLY A 82 9.73 40.53 -21.69
CA GLY A 82 9.15 39.42 -22.43
C GLY A 82 10.07 38.19 -22.57
N ASN A 83 11.21 38.15 -21.87
CA ASN A 83 12.06 36.97 -21.85
C ASN A 83 11.46 35.90 -20.94
N GLU A 84 11.47 34.65 -21.41
CA GLU A 84 11.02 33.52 -20.59
C GLU A 84 12.02 33.24 -19.45
N VAL A 85 11.48 33.15 -18.23
CA VAL A 85 12.18 32.73 -17.03
C VAL A 85 11.58 31.40 -16.58
N ASP A 86 12.46 30.43 -16.30
CA ASP A 86 12.05 29.15 -15.74
C ASP A 86 11.50 29.35 -14.32
N SER A 87 10.24 28.97 -14.13
CA SER A 87 9.57 29.09 -12.84
C SER A 87 10.33 28.35 -11.72
N ASP A 88 10.90 27.18 -11.99
CA ASP A 88 11.58 26.39 -10.96
C ASP A 88 12.82 27.10 -10.39
N SER A 89 13.47 27.94 -11.19
CA SER A 89 14.65 28.70 -10.77
C SER A 89 14.34 29.81 -9.75
N VAL A 90 13.12 30.37 -9.78
CA VAL A 90 12.74 31.54 -8.95
C VAL A 90 11.75 31.20 -7.83
N VAL A 91 11.14 30.01 -7.86
CA VAL A 91 10.14 29.57 -6.87
C VAL A 91 10.69 29.63 -5.44
N SER A 92 11.92 29.16 -5.21
CA SER A 92 12.47 29.09 -3.85
C SER A 92 12.65 30.47 -3.22
N ASP A 93 13.16 31.43 -4.01
CA ASP A 93 13.39 32.79 -3.56
C ASP A 93 12.06 33.52 -3.29
N GLU A 94 11.07 33.34 -4.16
CA GLU A 94 9.73 33.91 -3.97
C GLU A 94 9.05 33.35 -2.71
N ILE A 95 9.18 32.04 -2.45
CA ILE A 95 8.69 31.41 -1.22
C ILE A 95 9.35 32.07 0.00
N GLU A 96 10.67 32.26 -0.02
CA GLU A 96 11.42 32.84 1.08
C GLU A 96 10.99 34.30 1.33
N ILE A 97 10.78 35.10 0.28
CA ILE A 97 10.29 36.48 0.37
C ILE A 97 8.90 36.54 1.02
N GLN A 98 7.95 35.69 0.60
CA GLN A 98 6.59 35.76 1.13
C GLN A 98 6.45 35.16 2.54
N THR A 99 7.15 34.07 2.81
CA THR A 99 6.96 33.29 4.04
C THR A 99 7.98 33.61 5.12
N GLY A 100 9.13 34.19 4.75
CA GLY A 100 10.31 34.35 5.61
C GLY A 100 10.95 33.01 6.00
N LEU A 101 10.61 31.92 5.30
CA LEU A 101 11.11 30.57 5.57
C LEU A 101 11.74 30.00 4.30
N LYS A 102 12.94 29.44 4.45
CA LYS A 102 13.57 28.68 3.37
C LYS A 102 12.87 27.33 3.21
N PRO A 103 12.37 26.97 2.01
CA PRO A 103 11.77 25.66 1.78
C PRO A 103 12.84 24.56 1.85
N ILE A 104 12.49 23.41 2.44
CA ILE A 104 13.38 22.22 2.49
C ILE A 104 13.28 21.43 1.17
N ASP A 105 12.05 21.30 0.68
CA ASP A 105 11.69 20.46 -0.46
C ASP A 105 10.63 21.19 -1.25
N VAL A 106 10.90 21.38 -2.53
CA VAL A 106 9.98 21.92 -3.53
C VAL A 106 9.92 20.89 -4.64
N ARG A 107 8.74 20.34 -4.89
CA ARG A 107 8.55 19.34 -5.94
C ARG A 107 7.23 19.51 -6.62
N THR A 108 7.20 19.12 -7.90
CA THR A 108 5.99 19.09 -8.68
C THR A 108 5.07 17.97 -8.17
N GLY A 109 3.86 18.33 -7.77
CA GLY A 109 2.80 17.37 -7.46
C GLY A 109 2.33 16.65 -8.72
N ARG A 110 1.58 15.56 -8.57
CA ARG A 110 0.83 14.99 -9.70
C ARG A 110 -0.07 16.09 -10.28
N GLN A 111 -0.15 16.21 -11.60
CA GLN A 111 -1.00 17.23 -12.26
C GLN A 111 -2.40 17.21 -11.64
N PHE A 112 -2.78 18.32 -11.01
CA PHE A 112 -4.13 18.54 -10.48
C PHE A 112 -4.96 19.40 -11.43
N SER A 113 -4.36 19.95 -12.50
CA SER A 113 -5.00 20.81 -13.49
C SER A 113 -4.92 20.18 -14.88
N ASP A 114 -6.02 20.26 -15.64
CA ASP A 114 -6.07 19.86 -17.06
C ASP A 114 -5.34 20.86 -17.98
N ASN A 115 -4.89 22.00 -17.43
CA ASN A 115 -4.15 23.02 -18.16
C ASN A 115 -2.64 22.67 -18.21
N PRO A 116 -2.06 22.47 -19.41
CA PRO A 116 -0.63 22.18 -19.56
C PRO A 116 0.29 23.38 -19.24
N LEU A 117 -0.25 24.60 -19.13
CA LEU A 117 0.50 25.81 -18.79
C LEU A 117 0.66 26.05 -17.29
N THR A 118 0.02 25.23 -16.46
CA THR A 118 0.10 25.33 -15.00
C THR A 118 0.53 24.02 -14.37
N LYS A 119 1.24 24.11 -13.25
CA LYS A 119 1.66 22.98 -12.42
C LYS A 119 1.23 23.20 -10.98
N ALA A 120 1.15 22.10 -10.24
CA ALA A 120 0.96 22.14 -8.81
C ALA A 120 2.29 21.87 -8.11
N LEU A 121 2.60 22.65 -7.09
CA LEU A 121 3.82 22.49 -6.29
C LEU A 121 3.47 22.03 -4.88
N LEU A 122 4.27 21.09 -4.38
CA LEU A 122 4.31 20.69 -2.99
C LEU A 122 5.56 21.32 -2.36
N VAL A 123 5.33 22.18 -1.37
CA VAL A 123 6.40 22.93 -0.69
C VAL A 123 6.43 22.52 0.78
N SER A 124 7.56 22.04 1.27
CA SER A 124 7.70 21.54 2.64
C SER A 124 8.62 22.41 3.49
N PHE A 125 8.19 22.71 4.72
CA PHE A 125 8.95 23.48 5.72
C PHE A 125 9.13 22.72 7.03
N LEU A 126 10.13 23.12 7.83
CA LEU A 126 10.33 22.62 9.20
C LEU A 126 9.39 23.26 10.21
N LYS A 127 8.84 24.42 9.87
CA LYS A 127 7.93 25.20 10.71
C LYS A 127 6.72 25.62 9.88
N PRO A 128 5.51 25.71 10.48
CA PRO A 128 4.35 26.18 9.75
C PRO A 128 4.51 27.66 9.39
N THR A 129 3.93 28.08 8.25
CA THR A 129 3.88 29.49 7.87
C THR A 129 2.86 30.20 8.76
N LYS A 130 3.17 31.44 9.15
CA LYS A 130 2.29 32.25 10.01
C LYS A 130 1.21 33.01 9.24
N ARG A 131 1.39 33.16 7.93
CA ARG A 131 0.53 33.94 7.03
C ARG A 131 0.17 33.13 5.79
N PHE A 132 -0.90 33.54 5.13
CA PHE A 132 -1.25 33.07 3.79
C PHE A 132 -0.22 33.57 2.78
N TRP A 133 0.04 32.76 1.75
CA TRP A 133 1.00 33.04 0.69
C TRP A 133 0.58 32.31 -0.60
N SER A 134 1.08 32.76 -1.75
CA SER A 134 0.72 32.24 -3.09
C SER A 134 1.83 32.57 -4.07
N LEU A 135 2.08 31.75 -5.09
CA LEU A 135 3.19 31.99 -6.03
C LEU A 135 2.70 32.59 -7.34
N PHE A 136 3.28 33.71 -7.81
CA PHE A 136 3.06 34.24 -9.17
C PHE A 136 1.58 34.37 -9.60
N GLY A 137 0.70 34.82 -8.71
CA GLY A 137 -0.74 34.95 -9.00
C GLY A 137 -1.53 33.63 -9.01
N SER A 138 -0.92 32.54 -8.53
CA SER A 138 -1.55 31.24 -8.38
C SER A 138 -2.51 31.17 -7.19
N SER A 139 -3.15 30.00 -7.04
CA SER A 139 -4.02 29.72 -5.89
C SER A 139 -3.24 29.81 -4.56
N ALA A 140 -3.92 30.30 -3.52
CA ALA A 140 -3.35 30.37 -2.17
C ALA A 140 -2.86 29.00 -1.66
N ALA A 141 -1.69 29.00 -1.02
CA ALA A 141 -1.07 27.82 -0.46
C ALA A 141 -1.95 27.22 0.64
N ARG A 142 -2.21 25.92 0.55
CA ARG A 142 -3.02 25.17 1.53
C ARG A 142 -2.16 24.16 2.26
N LEU A 143 -2.14 24.24 3.59
CA LEU A 143 -1.48 23.21 4.41
C LEU A 143 -2.14 21.86 4.14
N VAL A 144 -1.34 20.87 3.78
CA VAL A 144 -1.79 19.50 3.58
C VAL A 144 -2.06 18.91 4.96
N ASP A 145 -3.32 18.96 5.37
CA ASP A 145 -3.78 18.29 6.57
C ASP A 145 -3.69 16.76 6.36
N LYS A 146 -2.70 16.14 7.00
CA LYS A 146 -2.53 14.70 7.05
C LYS A 146 -3.55 14.05 8.01
N THR A 147 -4.68 14.69 8.36
CA THR A 147 -5.72 14.01 9.13
C THR A 147 -6.15 12.77 8.38
N ASP A 148 -5.73 11.64 8.95
CA ASP A 148 -6.03 10.29 8.52
C ASP A 148 -7.50 10.04 8.89
N ARG A 149 -8.44 10.75 8.21
CA ARG A 149 -9.88 10.61 8.43
C ARG A 149 -10.31 9.33 7.74
N PRO A 150 -10.60 8.25 8.48
CA PRO A 150 -11.17 7.06 7.89
C PRO A 150 -12.53 7.44 7.30
N ARG A 151 -12.59 7.46 5.96
CA ARG A 151 -13.85 7.61 5.24
C ARG A 151 -14.72 6.38 5.49
N GLN A 152 -16.02 6.54 5.28
CA GLN A 152 -16.89 5.38 5.22
C GLN A 152 -16.55 4.60 3.95
N CYS A 153 -16.20 3.32 4.10
CA CYS A 153 -15.89 2.45 2.99
C CYS A 153 -17.17 2.11 2.22
N GLU A 154 -17.17 2.21 0.91
CA GLU A 154 -18.34 1.90 0.07
C GLU A 154 -18.56 0.38 -0.11
N LYS A 155 -17.55 -0.45 0.21
CA LYS A 155 -17.68 -1.92 0.18
C LYS A 155 -18.40 -2.42 1.43
N CYS A 156 -17.84 -2.18 2.61
CA CYS A 156 -18.35 -2.77 3.85
C CYS A 156 -19.09 -1.79 4.77
N TRP A 157 -19.23 -0.52 4.36
CA TRP A 157 -19.84 0.57 5.13
C TRP A 157 -19.20 0.88 6.49
N GLY A 158 -18.05 0.27 6.80
CA GLY A 158 -17.24 0.57 7.98
C GLY A 158 -16.41 1.84 7.82
N HIS A 159 -15.82 2.34 8.91
CA HIS A 159 -14.99 3.54 8.89
C HIS A 159 -13.50 3.17 8.86
N HIS A 160 -12.90 3.17 7.67
CA HIS A 160 -11.48 2.92 7.42
C HIS A 160 -11.11 3.36 6.00
N PHE A 161 -9.82 3.38 5.66
CA PHE A 161 -9.39 3.62 4.28
C PHE A 161 -9.90 2.51 3.37
N ALA A 162 -10.55 2.89 2.26
CA ALA A 162 -11.09 1.94 1.30
C ALA A 162 -10.02 0.99 0.75
N ARG A 163 -8.79 1.49 0.57
CA ARG A 163 -7.59 0.72 0.18
C ARG A 163 -7.24 -0.43 1.15
N ASN A 164 -7.63 -0.34 2.42
CA ASN A 164 -7.36 -1.35 3.45
C ASN A 164 -8.60 -2.23 3.72
N CYS A 165 -9.62 -2.18 2.85
CA CYS A 165 -10.82 -2.99 2.99
C CYS A 165 -10.62 -4.39 2.42
N HIS A 166 -10.55 -5.40 3.28
CA HIS A 166 -10.56 -6.81 2.86
C HIS A 166 -11.93 -7.47 3.01
N ARG A 167 -12.96 -6.71 3.43
CA ARG A 167 -14.33 -7.20 3.59
C ARG A 167 -15.07 -7.24 2.26
N GLN A 168 -15.98 -8.20 2.13
CA GLN A 168 -16.86 -8.30 0.96
C GLN A 168 -17.80 -7.08 0.85
N PRO A 169 -18.20 -6.70 -0.37
CA PRO A 169 -19.24 -5.70 -0.57
C PRO A 169 -20.56 -6.15 0.07
N VAL A 170 -21.17 -5.26 0.84
CA VAL A 170 -22.49 -5.49 1.45
C VAL A 170 -23.44 -4.37 1.08
N CYS A 171 -24.73 -4.70 1.05
CA CYS A 171 -25.78 -3.76 0.74
C CYS A 171 -25.85 -2.64 1.78
N ARG A 172 -25.96 -1.39 1.31
CA ARG A 172 -26.12 -0.20 2.16
C ARG A 172 -27.36 -0.26 3.05
N ARG A 173 -28.42 -0.92 2.54
CA ARG A 173 -29.76 -0.95 3.14
C ARG A 173 -29.86 -2.01 4.23
N CYS A 174 -29.55 -3.26 3.93
CA CYS A 174 -29.73 -4.38 4.87
C CYS A 174 -28.42 -4.97 5.42
N GLY A 175 -27.26 -4.59 4.89
CA GLY A 175 -25.97 -5.10 5.36
C GLY A 175 -25.61 -6.52 4.90
N GLU A 176 -26.44 -7.15 4.07
CA GLU A 176 -26.19 -8.47 3.46
C GLU A 176 -25.41 -8.37 2.15
N ALA A 177 -24.68 -9.43 1.80
CA ALA A 177 -23.95 -9.54 0.54
C ALA A 177 -24.84 -10.11 -0.59
N GLY A 178 -24.34 -10.09 -1.83
CA GLY A 178 -24.93 -10.85 -2.95
C GLY A 178 -26.03 -10.15 -3.76
N HIS A 179 -26.33 -8.87 -3.52
CA HIS A 179 -27.27 -8.08 -4.33
C HIS A 179 -26.85 -6.61 -4.43
N LEU A 180 -27.33 -5.92 -5.47
CA LEU A 180 -27.18 -4.47 -5.62
C LEU A 180 -28.18 -3.73 -4.74
N VAL A 181 -27.87 -2.48 -4.39
CA VAL A 181 -28.72 -1.67 -3.50
C VAL A 181 -30.11 -1.44 -4.10
N ASP A 182 -30.18 -1.31 -5.42
CA ASP A 182 -31.42 -0.99 -6.15
C ASP A 182 -32.39 -2.20 -6.19
N ASP A 183 -31.86 -3.43 -6.12
CA ASP A 183 -32.65 -4.67 -6.08
C ASP A 183 -33.03 -5.08 -4.64
N CYS A 184 -32.65 -4.28 -3.64
CA CYS A 184 -32.81 -4.63 -2.24
C CYS A 184 -34.24 -4.39 -1.74
N ILE A 185 -35.03 -5.46 -1.61
CA ILE A 185 -36.36 -5.44 -0.97
C ILE A 185 -36.32 -5.60 0.56
N ALA A 186 -35.15 -5.90 1.12
CA ALA A 186 -35.00 -6.10 2.56
C ALA A 186 -35.19 -4.80 3.35
N ARG A 187 -35.67 -4.94 4.59
CA ARG A 187 -35.81 -3.83 5.54
C ARG A 187 -34.44 -3.24 5.88
N GLU A 188 -34.42 -1.96 6.22
CA GLU A 188 -33.16 -1.28 6.50
C GLU A 188 -32.56 -1.70 7.85
N GLN A 189 -31.36 -2.28 7.82
CA GLN A 189 -30.61 -2.66 8.99
C GLN A 189 -29.14 -2.27 8.84
N CYS A 190 -28.65 -1.46 9.76
CA CYS A 190 -27.30 -0.93 9.69
C CYS A 190 -26.25 -2.00 10.01
N VAL A 191 -25.32 -2.27 9.09
CA VAL A 191 -24.22 -3.25 9.32
C VAL A 191 -23.30 -2.89 10.52
N ASN A 192 -23.23 -1.62 10.91
CA ASN A 192 -22.33 -1.15 11.97
C ASN A 192 -22.95 -1.23 13.39
N CYS A 193 -24.21 -0.82 13.55
CA CYS A 193 -24.91 -0.78 14.85
C CYS A 193 -26.09 -1.76 14.95
N LEU A 194 -26.49 -2.43 13.87
CA LEU A 194 -27.67 -3.31 13.79
C LEU A 194 -29.04 -2.63 14.01
N GLY A 195 -29.07 -1.29 14.00
CA GLY A 195 -30.31 -0.50 14.15
C GLY A 195 -31.13 -0.33 12.86
N PRO A 196 -32.40 0.13 12.98
CA PRO A 196 -33.35 0.28 11.87
C PRO A 196 -33.10 1.55 11.06
N HIS A 197 -31.99 1.58 10.33
CA HIS A 197 -31.61 2.63 9.39
C HIS A 197 -30.49 2.13 8.46
N GLN A 198 -30.29 2.80 7.32
CA GLN A 198 -29.19 2.49 6.39
C GLN A 198 -27.79 2.74 7.00
N ALA A 199 -26.77 2.09 6.43
CA ALA A 199 -25.40 2.17 6.95
C ALA A 199 -24.75 3.57 6.84
N ASN A 200 -25.17 4.41 5.89
CA ASN A 200 -24.67 5.78 5.68
C ASN A 200 -25.35 6.84 6.57
N PHE A 201 -26.27 6.44 7.46
CA PHE A 201 -26.98 7.36 8.34
C PHE A 201 -26.02 8.16 9.23
N ARG A 202 -26.09 9.50 9.14
CA ARG A 202 -25.12 10.40 9.79
C ARG A 202 -25.17 10.36 11.31
N ARG A 203 -26.33 10.06 11.90
CA ARG A 203 -26.53 9.98 13.35
C ARG A 203 -26.40 8.56 13.91
N CYS A 204 -25.84 7.63 13.13
CA CYS A 204 -25.58 6.27 13.60
C CYS A 204 -24.69 6.27 14.86
N PRO A 205 -25.08 5.59 15.96
CA PRO A 205 -24.30 5.55 17.19
C PRO A 205 -22.94 4.85 17.01
N ALA A 206 -22.80 3.99 15.99
CA ALA A 206 -21.54 3.31 15.67
C ALA A 206 -20.53 4.20 14.90
N ARG A 207 -20.90 5.43 14.54
CA ARG A 207 -20.04 6.35 13.78
C ARG A 207 -18.95 6.95 14.69
N PRO A 208 -17.67 6.92 14.29
CA PRO A 208 -16.60 7.63 15.00
C PRO A 208 -16.91 9.12 15.14
N LYS A 209 -16.67 9.68 16.33
CA LYS A 209 -16.92 11.09 16.63
C LYS A 209 -15.61 11.80 16.90
N THR A 210 -15.51 13.04 16.43
CA THR A 210 -14.39 13.92 16.80
C THR A 210 -14.71 14.56 18.14
N VAL A 211 -13.87 14.31 19.14
CA VAL A 211 -13.98 14.90 20.48
C VAL A 211 -12.67 15.63 20.74
N HIS A 212 -12.73 16.95 20.95
CA HIS A 212 -11.55 17.83 21.10
C HIS A 212 -10.50 17.65 19.98
N GLY A 213 -10.93 17.59 18.72
CA GLY A 213 -10.05 17.46 17.56
C GLY A 213 -9.49 16.03 17.32
N VAL A 214 -9.66 15.11 18.26
CA VAL A 214 -9.21 13.72 18.13
C VAL A 214 -10.37 12.84 17.66
N LEU A 215 -10.12 12.02 16.64
CA LEU A 215 -11.10 11.04 16.17
C LEU A 215 -11.20 9.87 17.16
N ARG A 216 -12.30 9.78 17.89
CA ARG A 216 -12.56 8.70 18.84
C ARG A 216 -13.40 7.61 18.19
N ARG A 217 -12.83 6.40 18.10
CA ARG A 217 -13.54 5.17 17.71
C ARG A 217 -14.12 4.50 18.95
N LEU A 218 -15.23 3.79 18.79
CA LEU A 218 -15.80 2.97 19.86
C LEU A 218 -14.85 1.81 20.22
N THR A 219 -14.67 1.57 21.52
CA THR A 219 -13.99 0.37 22.03
C THR A 219 -14.77 -0.91 21.67
N LYS A 220 -14.19 -2.08 21.92
CA LYS A 220 -14.84 -3.37 21.65
C LYS A 220 -16.12 -3.52 22.48
N GLU A 221 -16.08 -3.11 23.74
CA GLU A 221 -17.19 -3.15 24.70
C GLU A 221 -18.29 -2.17 24.28
N GLN A 222 -17.92 -0.93 23.97
CA GLN A 222 -18.87 0.09 23.50
C GLN A 222 -19.53 -0.32 22.18
N ARG A 223 -18.78 -0.92 21.25
CA ARG A 223 -19.33 -1.44 19.99
C ARG A 223 -20.28 -2.60 20.24
N LYS A 224 -19.97 -3.51 21.16
CA LYS A 224 -20.85 -4.62 21.55
C LYS A 224 -22.18 -4.08 22.12
N HIS A 225 -22.10 -3.11 23.02
CA HIS A 225 -23.28 -2.46 23.60
C HIS A 225 -24.12 -1.74 22.53
N VAL A 226 -23.50 -0.92 21.67
CA VAL A 226 -24.18 -0.23 20.56
C VAL A 226 -24.88 -1.21 19.62
N ARG A 227 -24.26 -2.36 19.31
CA ARG A 227 -24.87 -3.42 18.49
C ARG A 227 -26.04 -4.11 19.18
N ALA A 228 -25.94 -4.35 20.49
CA ALA A 228 -27.02 -4.96 21.26
C ALA A 228 -28.26 -4.05 21.29
N VAL A 229 -28.07 -2.77 21.65
CA VAL A 229 -29.14 -1.76 21.68
C VAL A 229 -29.75 -1.58 20.29
N GLY A 230 -28.92 -1.47 19.24
CA GLY A 230 -29.42 -1.32 17.88
C GLY A 230 -30.23 -2.53 17.40
N ALA A 231 -29.78 -3.75 17.66
CA ALA A 231 -30.51 -4.97 17.33
C ALA A 231 -31.84 -5.08 18.09
N GLU A 232 -31.91 -4.61 19.33
CA GLU A 232 -33.15 -4.52 20.10
C GLU A 232 -34.11 -3.47 19.52
N THR A 233 -33.62 -2.27 19.20
CA THR A 233 -34.45 -1.23 18.56
C THR A 233 -34.99 -1.70 17.21
N TYR A 234 -34.18 -2.43 16.43
CA TYR A 234 -34.63 -3.03 15.17
C TYR A 234 -35.76 -4.04 15.39
N ARG A 235 -35.64 -4.92 16.40
CA ARG A 235 -36.70 -5.88 16.76
C ARG A 235 -38.00 -5.19 17.19
N GLN A 236 -37.92 -4.20 18.09
CA GLN A 236 -39.11 -3.47 18.58
C GLN A 236 -39.87 -2.77 17.44
N ARG A 237 -39.15 -2.19 16.49
CA ARG A 237 -39.75 -1.48 15.34
C ARG A 237 -40.38 -2.41 14.30
N HIS A 238 -40.07 -3.70 14.38
CA HIS A 238 -40.46 -4.71 13.39
C HIS A 238 -41.17 -5.92 14.00
N GLN A 239 -41.61 -5.84 15.26
CA GLN A 239 -42.59 -6.76 15.82
C GLN A 239 -43.94 -6.49 15.15
N GLU A 240 -44.52 -7.53 14.53
CA GLU A 240 -45.91 -7.51 14.09
C GLU A 240 -46.83 -7.52 15.33
N PRO A 241 -47.90 -6.71 15.38
CA PRO A 241 -48.93 -6.89 16.37
C PRO A 241 -49.75 -8.12 15.98
N GLN A 242 -49.48 -9.28 16.61
CA GLN A 242 -50.44 -10.38 16.59
C GLN A 242 -51.59 -10.03 17.53
N SER A 243 -52.71 -9.67 16.91
CA SER A 243 -54.03 -9.56 17.51
C SER A 243 -54.51 -10.91 18.07
N GLY A 244 -54.74 -10.93 19.38
CA GLY A 244 -55.75 -11.68 20.14
C GLY A 244 -56.08 -13.13 19.79
N SER A 245 -55.81 -14.03 20.74
CA SER A 245 -56.82 -14.98 21.19
C SER A 245 -56.80 -15.10 22.72
N HIS A 246 -57.88 -14.62 23.33
CA HIS A 246 -58.32 -15.09 24.64
C HIS A 246 -58.65 -16.58 24.52
N GLN A 247 -58.09 -17.40 25.40
CA GLN A 247 -58.83 -18.49 26.04
C GLN A 247 -58.24 -18.71 27.45
N GLU A 248 -59.16 -18.67 28.41
CA GLU A 248 -58.96 -18.57 29.85
C GLU A 248 -58.59 -19.89 30.51
N ALA A 249 -58.03 -19.76 31.74
CA ALA A 249 -58.23 -20.59 32.94
C ALA A 249 -57.91 -22.11 32.83
N GLN A 250 -57.16 -22.76 33.73
CA GLN A 250 -57.08 -22.60 35.19
C GLN A 250 -56.06 -23.64 35.72
N GLN A 251 -55.54 -23.40 36.95
CA GLN A 251 -54.80 -24.32 37.85
C GLN A 251 -53.27 -24.42 37.64
N GLY A 252 -52.41 -24.20 38.64
CA GLY A 252 -52.61 -23.92 40.07
C GLY A 252 -51.30 -23.44 40.72
N MET A 253 -51.47 -22.63 41.77
CA MET A 253 -50.44 -22.14 42.70
C MET A 253 -49.89 -23.24 43.61
N ALA A 254 -48.57 -23.19 43.89
CA ALA A 254 -47.92 -23.47 45.17
C ALA A 254 -46.41 -23.14 45.00
N GLU A 255 -45.93 -21.96 45.38
CA GLU A 255 -45.43 -21.57 46.72
C GLU A 255 -43.95 -21.93 47.01
N ARG A 256 -43.31 -21.00 47.77
CA ARG A 256 -42.00 -21.02 48.48
C ARG A 256 -40.79 -20.55 47.65
N GLN A 257 -40.34 -19.29 47.73
CA GLN A 257 -39.74 -18.49 48.83
C GLN A 257 -38.43 -19.03 49.43
N ASN A 258 -37.34 -18.27 49.20
CA ASN A 258 -36.31 -17.78 50.14
C ASN A 258 -35.25 -17.03 49.28
N GLU A 259 -35.05 -15.71 49.36
CA GLU A 259 -34.27 -14.94 50.38
C GLU A 259 -32.89 -15.56 50.66
N ASP A 260 -31.76 -14.87 50.81
CA ASP A 260 -31.27 -13.50 50.62
C ASP A 260 -29.73 -13.63 50.89
N VAL A 261 -29.00 -12.52 50.81
CA VAL A 261 -27.76 -12.18 51.54
C VAL A 261 -26.50 -11.96 50.69
N THR A 262 -26.19 -10.68 50.69
CA THR A 262 -24.98 -9.93 50.35
C THR A 262 -23.72 -10.40 51.09
N SER A 263 -22.57 -10.25 50.45
CA SER A 263 -21.34 -9.85 51.15
C SER A 263 -20.36 -9.17 50.19
N GLN A 264 -20.04 -7.93 50.52
CA GLN A 264 -18.93 -7.13 49.99
C GLN A 264 -17.59 -7.79 50.34
N GLU A 265 -16.56 -7.56 49.54
CA GLU A 265 -15.26 -7.06 50.04
C GLU A 265 -14.30 -6.67 48.88
N ARG A 266 -13.83 -5.43 48.93
CA ARG A 266 -12.54 -4.94 48.40
C ARG A 266 -11.72 -4.55 49.63
N PRO A 267 -10.37 -4.61 49.60
CA PRO A 267 -9.64 -3.34 49.46
C PRO A 267 -8.27 -3.40 48.73
N ASN A 268 -7.93 -2.23 48.14
CA ASN A 268 -6.63 -1.53 47.98
C ASN A 268 -5.34 -2.28 47.55
N ALA A 269 -4.34 -1.69 46.88
CA ALA A 269 -4.03 -0.33 46.41
C ALA A 269 -2.84 -0.43 45.44
N ARG A 270 -2.76 0.45 44.42
CA ARG A 270 -1.55 1.28 44.11
C ARG A 270 -1.78 2.14 42.87
N ALA A 271 -1.67 3.45 43.06
CA ALA A 271 -1.14 4.42 42.10
C ALA A 271 0.27 4.82 42.62
N PRO A 272 1.22 5.39 41.85
CA PRO A 272 1.00 6.53 40.94
C PRO A 272 1.72 6.47 39.55
N SER A 273 1.38 7.46 38.72
CA SER A 273 1.86 7.91 37.39
C SER A 273 3.38 8.22 37.29
N PRO A 274 3.96 8.91 36.26
CA PRO A 274 3.55 9.32 34.90
C PRO A 274 4.65 9.07 33.82
N ALA A 275 4.39 9.26 32.51
CA ALA A 275 5.38 9.75 31.51
C ALA A 275 4.73 9.92 30.12
N VAL A 276 4.58 11.14 29.62
CA VAL A 276 5.49 11.86 28.71
C VAL A 276 5.36 11.44 27.24
N SER A 277 4.82 12.38 26.48
CA SER A 277 4.87 12.53 25.03
C SER A 277 6.31 12.48 24.50
N GLY A 278 6.55 11.66 23.48
CA GLY A 278 7.79 11.68 22.70
C GLY A 278 7.68 10.81 21.46
N ALA A 279 7.57 11.43 20.29
CA ALA A 279 7.66 10.73 19.02
C ALA A 279 9.08 10.15 18.83
N PRO A 280 9.26 8.96 18.25
CA PRO A 280 10.58 8.37 18.14
C PRO A 280 11.40 8.99 17.00
N SER A 281 12.68 9.21 17.30
CA SER A 281 13.72 9.72 16.44
C SER A 281 14.26 8.60 15.52
N CYS A 282 13.82 8.53 14.26
CA CYS A 282 14.35 7.54 13.29
C CYS A 282 15.23 8.18 12.21
N ILE A 283 16.19 7.43 11.68
CA ILE A 283 17.09 7.85 10.59
C ILE A 283 16.87 6.97 9.36
N MET A 284 16.82 7.58 8.19
CA MET A 284 16.58 6.91 6.91
C MET A 284 17.89 6.70 6.14
N VAL A 285 18.12 5.50 5.60
CA VAL A 285 19.32 5.14 4.82
C VAL A 285 18.89 4.49 3.49
N ALA A 286 19.20 5.13 2.35
CA ALA A 286 18.85 4.66 1.00
C ALA A 286 20.06 4.00 0.32
N THR A 287 19.93 2.81 -0.28
CA THR A 287 21.06 2.18 -0.99
C THR A 287 20.59 1.64 -2.33
N THR A 288 21.31 1.97 -3.41
CA THR A 288 21.09 1.46 -4.77
C THR A 288 22.14 0.41 -5.10
N PRO A 289 21.83 -0.67 -5.83
CA PRO A 289 22.82 -1.68 -6.19
C PRO A 289 23.67 -1.20 -7.36
N HIS A 290 24.99 -1.18 -7.18
CA HIS A 290 25.98 -1.12 -8.26
C HIS A 290 26.46 -2.55 -8.52
N ALA A 291 26.22 -3.06 -9.73
CA ALA A 291 26.81 -4.30 -10.21
C ALA A 291 28.02 -3.93 -11.07
N GLY A 292 29.22 -4.28 -10.60
CA GLY A 292 30.43 -4.31 -11.39
C GLY A 292 30.72 -5.74 -11.84
N TYR A 293 31.22 -5.87 -13.07
CA TYR A 293 32.23 -6.86 -13.44
C TYR A 293 33.01 -6.30 -14.64
N GLU A 294 34.33 -6.22 -14.46
CA GLU A 294 35.33 -5.87 -15.45
C GLU A 294 35.62 -7.07 -16.37
N ALA A 295 35.96 -6.78 -17.63
CA ALA A 295 36.89 -7.59 -18.42
C ALA A 295 37.46 -6.70 -19.53
N GLU A 296 38.78 -6.54 -19.54
CA GLU A 296 39.55 -5.90 -20.61
C GLU A 296 39.84 -6.88 -21.76
N GLU A 297 39.86 -6.38 -23.00
CA GLU A 297 40.82 -6.80 -24.03
C GLU A 297 40.95 -5.73 -25.15
N GLU A 298 42.16 -5.63 -25.69
CA GLU A 298 42.80 -4.54 -26.47
C GLU A 298 42.41 -4.44 -27.98
N PRO A 299 42.92 -3.44 -28.75
CA PRO A 299 42.33 -2.97 -30.00
C PRO A 299 43.01 -3.48 -31.29
N GLU A 300 42.27 -3.62 -32.39
CA GLU A 300 42.84 -3.67 -33.75
C GLU A 300 42.07 -2.80 -34.77
N GLN A 301 42.83 -2.17 -35.66
CA GLN A 301 42.45 -1.26 -36.75
C GLN A 301 43.08 -1.79 -38.08
N PRO A 302 42.73 -1.31 -39.30
CA PRO A 302 41.87 -2.02 -40.27
C PRO A 302 42.48 -2.31 -41.68
N ARG A 303 41.66 -2.94 -42.57
CA ARG A 303 41.54 -2.86 -44.08
C ARG A 303 41.68 -4.23 -44.84
N PRO A 304 41.36 -4.35 -46.15
CA PRO A 304 40.05 -4.17 -46.83
C PRO A 304 39.69 -5.36 -47.78
N GLY A 305 38.40 -5.61 -48.07
CA GLY A 305 38.02 -6.47 -49.21
C GLY A 305 36.62 -7.11 -49.23
N SER A 306 35.77 -6.63 -50.15
CA SER A 306 34.67 -7.33 -50.84
C SER A 306 33.28 -7.48 -50.15
N PRO A 307 32.17 -7.24 -50.88
CA PRO A 307 30.88 -6.90 -50.30
C PRO A 307 30.07 -8.16 -49.94
N ARG A 308 30.16 -8.60 -48.69
CA ARG A 308 29.12 -9.46 -48.11
C ARG A 308 28.05 -8.56 -47.49
N LYS A 309 26.84 -8.64 -48.03
CA LYS A 309 25.61 -8.06 -47.46
C LYS A 309 25.61 -8.29 -45.95
N ARG A 310 26.01 -7.27 -45.18
CA ARG A 310 25.79 -7.23 -43.73
C ARG A 310 24.28 -7.13 -43.54
N ARG A 311 23.63 -8.26 -43.27
CA ARG A 311 22.43 -8.21 -42.43
C ARG A 311 22.91 -7.68 -41.08
N ILE A 312 22.65 -6.40 -40.86
CA ILE A 312 22.78 -5.79 -39.55
C ILE A 312 21.82 -6.56 -38.65
N ASN A 313 22.33 -7.44 -37.81
CA ASN A 313 21.56 -8.07 -36.75
C ASN A 313 21.35 -7.01 -35.65
N ASP A 314 20.38 -6.12 -35.87
CA ASP A 314 19.82 -5.24 -34.83
C ASP A 314 18.93 -6.05 -33.87
N ARG A 315 19.44 -7.16 -33.32
CA ARG A 315 18.71 -7.91 -32.29
C ARG A 315 18.92 -7.20 -30.95
N LYS A 316 18.00 -6.29 -30.63
CA LYS A 316 17.82 -5.75 -29.27
C LYS A 316 17.83 -6.92 -28.27
N PRO A 317 18.60 -6.85 -27.17
CA PRO A 317 18.64 -7.93 -26.18
C PRO A 317 17.26 -8.12 -25.54
N LEU A 318 16.85 -9.38 -25.36
CA LEU A 318 15.58 -9.74 -24.72
C LEU A 318 15.63 -9.38 -23.24
N ARG A 319 14.68 -8.57 -22.76
CA ARG A 319 14.61 -8.15 -21.36
C ARG A 319 13.58 -8.96 -20.59
N ILE A 320 14.03 -9.66 -19.55
CA ILE A 320 13.20 -10.52 -18.71
C ILE A 320 13.03 -9.89 -17.33
N PHE A 321 11.80 -9.86 -16.82
CA PHE A 321 11.45 -9.44 -15.47
C PHE A 321 10.92 -10.63 -14.68
N GLN A 322 11.51 -10.94 -13.53
CA GLN A 322 11.08 -12.06 -12.68
C GLN A 322 10.68 -11.54 -11.29
N ALA A 323 9.54 -12.02 -10.78
CA ALA A 323 9.08 -11.68 -9.43
C ALA A 323 8.20 -12.78 -8.83
N ASN A 324 8.24 -12.93 -7.50
CA ASN A 324 7.22 -13.66 -6.75
C ASN A 324 6.25 -12.64 -6.15
N VAL A 325 4.95 -12.77 -6.47
CA VAL A 325 3.91 -11.80 -6.08
C VAL A 325 3.06 -12.27 -4.89
N GLY A 326 3.39 -13.43 -4.29
CA GLY A 326 2.80 -13.91 -3.03
C GLY A 326 1.28 -14.10 -3.06
N LYS A 327 0.70 -14.36 -4.24
CA LYS A 327 -0.76 -14.40 -4.49
C LYS A 327 -1.47 -13.09 -4.16
N ILE A 328 -0.76 -11.97 -4.07
CA ILE A 328 -1.31 -10.64 -3.72
C ILE A 328 -1.77 -9.93 -5.02
N PRO A 329 -3.08 -9.66 -5.22
CA PRO A 329 -3.56 -9.08 -6.47
C PRO A 329 -2.93 -7.71 -6.81
N PRO A 330 -2.76 -6.76 -5.86
CA PRO A 330 -2.06 -5.50 -6.13
C PRO A 330 -0.58 -5.67 -6.50
N ALA A 331 0.11 -6.67 -5.96
CA ALA A 331 1.50 -6.94 -6.31
C ALA A 331 1.60 -7.50 -7.74
N HIS A 332 0.64 -8.35 -8.13
CA HIS A 332 0.50 -8.84 -9.49
C HIS A 332 0.25 -7.68 -10.47
N ASP A 333 -0.75 -6.83 -10.22
CA ASP A 333 -1.05 -5.67 -11.08
C ASP A 333 0.15 -4.71 -11.19
N CYS A 334 0.84 -4.46 -10.06
CA CYS A 334 2.01 -3.58 -10.03
C CYS A 334 3.20 -4.17 -10.80
N ALA A 335 3.40 -5.49 -10.72
CA ALA A 335 4.47 -6.17 -11.44
C ALA A 335 4.29 -6.02 -12.96
N LEU A 336 3.06 -6.20 -13.47
CA LEU A 336 2.77 -6.03 -14.89
C LEU A 336 2.86 -4.56 -15.34
N ALA A 337 2.38 -3.62 -14.52
CA ALA A 337 2.45 -2.20 -14.85
C ALA A 337 3.91 -1.68 -14.85
N LEU A 338 4.74 -2.15 -13.91
CA LEU A 338 6.18 -1.83 -13.87
C LEU A 338 6.91 -2.45 -15.06
N ALA A 339 6.56 -3.69 -15.40
CA ALA A 339 7.15 -4.36 -16.56
C ALA A 339 6.88 -3.58 -17.86
N ASP A 340 5.66 -3.07 -18.04
CA ASP A 340 5.33 -2.25 -19.20
C ASP A 340 6.04 -0.89 -19.19
N SER A 341 6.05 -0.18 -18.06
CA SER A 341 6.70 1.13 -17.96
C SER A 341 8.19 1.06 -18.26
N GLU A 342 8.84 -0.01 -17.79
CA GLU A 342 10.25 -0.27 -18.02
C GLU A 342 10.52 -1.01 -19.34
N GLN A 343 9.49 -1.33 -20.13
CA GLN A 343 9.58 -2.02 -21.43
C GLN A 343 10.30 -3.38 -21.37
N TYR A 344 9.89 -4.26 -20.45
CA TYR A 344 10.33 -5.65 -20.43
C TYR A 344 9.58 -6.48 -21.47
N ASP A 345 10.29 -7.40 -22.13
CA ASP A 345 9.75 -8.25 -23.20
C ASP A 345 9.04 -9.49 -22.63
N VAL A 346 9.55 -10.04 -21.53
CA VAL A 346 9.01 -11.24 -20.88
C VAL A 346 8.90 -11.02 -19.37
N VAL A 347 7.80 -11.43 -18.76
CA VAL A 347 7.57 -11.34 -17.32
C VAL A 347 7.27 -12.71 -16.74
N LEU A 348 8.08 -13.17 -15.80
CA LEU A 348 7.96 -14.46 -15.11
C LEU A 348 7.44 -14.21 -13.69
N LEU A 349 6.18 -14.56 -13.43
CA LEU A 349 5.58 -14.42 -12.12
C LEU A 349 5.43 -15.77 -11.42
N GLN A 350 5.90 -15.82 -10.18
CA GLN A 350 5.65 -16.90 -9.23
C GLN A 350 4.56 -16.49 -8.24
N GLU A 351 3.81 -17.48 -7.77
CA GLU A 351 2.64 -17.30 -6.92
C GLU A 351 1.66 -16.26 -7.46
N PRO A 352 1.20 -16.38 -8.73
CA PRO A 352 0.29 -15.41 -9.31
C PRO A 352 -1.03 -15.39 -8.53
N TRP A 353 -1.61 -14.20 -8.41
CA TRP A 353 -3.00 -14.12 -7.95
C TRP A 353 -3.92 -14.78 -9.00
N THR A 354 -4.72 -15.74 -8.55
CA THR A 354 -5.74 -16.42 -9.35
C THR A 354 -7.02 -16.58 -8.55
N ALA A 355 -8.15 -16.54 -9.23
CA ALA A 355 -9.47 -16.82 -8.68
C ALA A 355 -10.23 -17.79 -9.60
N HIS A 356 -11.29 -18.41 -9.09
CA HIS A 356 -12.19 -19.24 -9.90
C HIS A 356 -13.63 -19.00 -9.47
N THR A 357 -14.54 -19.24 -10.39
CA THR A 357 -15.99 -19.31 -10.22
C THR A 357 -16.46 -20.65 -10.79
N GLU A 358 -17.73 -21.00 -10.62
CA GLU A 358 -18.28 -22.26 -11.17
C GLU A 358 -18.09 -22.40 -12.69
N THR A 359 -17.98 -21.29 -13.42
CA THR A 359 -17.93 -21.27 -14.88
C THR A 359 -16.63 -20.74 -15.48
N ARG A 360 -15.78 -20.07 -14.69
CA ARG A 360 -14.58 -19.37 -15.21
C ARG A 360 -13.41 -19.34 -14.25
N THR A 361 -12.22 -19.39 -14.82
CA THR A 361 -10.93 -19.16 -14.17
C THR A 361 -10.46 -17.73 -14.44
N LEU A 362 -9.91 -17.09 -13.41
CA LEU A 362 -9.57 -15.67 -13.44
C LEU A 362 -8.12 -15.46 -13.00
N THR A 363 -7.40 -14.63 -13.72
CA THR A 363 -6.08 -14.13 -13.37
C THR A 363 -5.96 -12.64 -13.72
N LYS A 364 -4.85 -12.02 -13.36
CA LYS A 364 -4.53 -10.66 -13.83
C LYS A 364 -3.90 -10.73 -15.21
N THR A 365 -4.30 -9.78 -16.04
CA THR A 365 -3.83 -9.58 -17.41
C THR A 365 -3.46 -8.11 -17.60
N HIS A 366 -2.68 -7.80 -18.63
CA HIS A 366 -2.31 -6.44 -18.96
C HIS A 366 -2.44 -6.22 -20.48
N PRO A 367 -2.95 -5.06 -20.96
CA PRO A 367 -3.18 -4.83 -22.38
C PRO A 367 -1.94 -4.99 -23.28
N ALA A 368 -0.75 -4.72 -22.72
CA ALA A 368 0.52 -4.81 -23.43
C ALA A 368 1.12 -6.23 -23.49
N TYR A 369 0.52 -7.22 -22.83
CA TYR A 369 1.08 -8.57 -22.72
C TYR A 369 0.07 -9.67 -23.03
N ASP A 370 0.53 -10.73 -23.69
CA ASP A 370 -0.16 -12.00 -23.78
C ASP A 370 0.15 -12.87 -22.57
N THR A 371 -0.84 -13.61 -22.08
CA THR A 371 -0.79 -14.35 -20.81
C THR A 371 -0.72 -15.85 -21.05
N PHE A 372 0.29 -16.49 -20.48
CA PHE A 372 0.53 -17.93 -20.57
C PHE A 372 0.42 -18.57 -19.19
N THR A 373 -0.25 -19.72 -19.14
CA THR A 373 -0.52 -20.46 -17.91
C THR A 373 -0.23 -21.95 -18.10
N PRO A 374 0.35 -22.64 -17.11
CA PRO A 374 0.67 -24.06 -17.24
C PRO A 374 -0.56 -24.98 -17.18
N VAL A 375 -1.70 -24.47 -16.69
CA VAL A 375 -2.96 -25.21 -16.57
C VAL A 375 -4.11 -24.44 -17.21
N ASP A 376 -4.98 -25.15 -17.93
CA ASP A 376 -6.06 -24.51 -18.70
C ASP A 376 -7.25 -24.11 -17.82
N MET A 377 -7.51 -24.90 -16.76
CA MET A 377 -8.58 -24.63 -15.80
C MET A 377 -8.16 -24.96 -14.36
N TRP A 378 -8.75 -24.25 -13.40
CA TRP A 378 -8.56 -24.47 -11.97
C TRP A 378 -9.84 -24.15 -11.19
N ASN A 379 -10.18 -25.00 -10.23
CA ASN A 379 -11.41 -24.91 -9.44
C ASN A 379 -11.16 -25.07 -7.92
N SER A 380 -9.91 -25.23 -7.50
CA SER A 380 -9.51 -25.38 -6.10
C SER A 380 -8.17 -24.70 -5.84
N ASN A 381 -7.66 -24.72 -4.62
CA ASN A 381 -6.31 -24.24 -4.32
C ASN A 381 -5.22 -25.21 -4.82
N ASP A 382 -5.58 -26.48 -5.03
CA ASP A 382 -4.66 -27.54 -5.44
C ASP A 382 -4.50 -27.65 -6.96
N THR A 383 -5.41 -27.03 -7.72
CA THR A 383 -5.36 -27.01 -9.19
C THR A 383 -4.85 -25.70 -9.76
N ARG A 384 -4.75 -24.62 -8.95
CA ARG A 384 -4.34 -23.29 -9.43
C ARG A 384 -2.88 -23.28 -9.86
N PRO A 385 -2.53 -22.54 -10.93
CA PRO A 385 -1.14 -22.37 -11.36
C PRO A 385 -0.33 -21.66 -10.28
N ARG A 386 0.91 -22.11 -10.08
CA ARG A 386 1.88 -21.45 -9.19
C ARG A 386 2.86 -20.56 -9.95
N VAL A 387 2.85 -20.65 -11.28
CA VAL A 387 3.61 -19.79 -12.18
C VAL A 387 2.72 -19.27 -13.32
N MET A 388 3.00 -18.06 -13.77
CA MET A 388 2.45 -17.47 -14.99
C MET A 388 3.52 -16.67 -15.70
N THR A 389 3.48 -16.70 -17.03
CA THR A 389 4.41 -15.91 -17.85
C THR A 389 3.63 -14.99 -18.77
N TYR A 390 4.12 -13.76 -18.92
CA TYR A 390 3.54 -12.74 -19.77
C TYR A 390 4.55 -12.34 -20.83
N VAL A 391 4.17 -12.36 -22.09
CA VAL A 391 5.04 -11.96 -23.21
C VAL A 391 4.48 -10.69 -23.83
N ARG A 392 5.34 -9.70 -24.04
CA ARG A 392 4.93 -8.41 -24.57
C ARG A 392 4.36 -8.58 -25.97
N ARG A 393 3.28 -7.88 -26.28
CA ARG A 393 2.69 -7.83 -27.61
C ARG A 393 3.58 -7.00 -28.52
N ASP A 394 4.55 -7.67 -29.11
CA ASP A 394 5.49 -7.10 -30.06
C ASP A 394 5.59 -8.08 -31.24
N PRO A 395 5.41 -7.64 -32.51
CA PRO A 395 5.53 -8.50 -33.69
C PRO A 395 6.88 -9.22 -33.79
N ARG A 396 7.90 -8.75 -33.07
CA ARG A 396 9.22 -9.36 -33.01
C ARG A 396 9.31 -10.52 -32.02
N LEU A 397 8.33 -10.75 -31.16
CA LEU A 397 8.33 -11.80 -30.14
C LEU A 397 7.32 -12.88 -30.54
N LEU A 398 7.83 -14.01 -31.05
CA LEU A 398 7.02 -15.19 -31.34
C LEU A 398 7.12 -16.14 -30.15
N ALA A 399 6.03 -16.28 -29.38
CA ALA A 399 5.97 -17.10 -28.18
C ALA A 399 5.09 -18.32 -28.39
N ASP A 400 5.70 -19.50 -28.24
CA ASP A 400 5.02 -20.80 -28.30
C ASP A 400 5.13 -21.51 -26.96
N GLN A 401 3.99 -21.96 -26.42
CA GLN A 401 3.97 -22.69 -25.16
C GLN A 401 4.18 -24.18 -25.37
N ILE A 402 5.13 -24.76 -24.62
CA ILE A 402 5.39 -26.19 -24.60
C ILE A 402 4.87 -26.75 -23.27
N ARG A 403 4.22 -27.91 -23.31
CA ARG A 403 3.73 -28.64 -22.12
C ARG A 403 4.31 -30.05 -22.10
N PRO A 404 5.60 -30.20 -21.78
CA PRO A 404 6.22 -31.52 -21.72
C PRO A 404 5.63 -32.38 -20.58
N PHE A 405 5.17 -31.72 -19.50
CA PHE A 405 4.58 -32.37 -18.34
C PHE A 405 3.34 -31.62 -17.87
N GLN A 406 2.37 -32.36 -17.31
CA GLN A 406 1.17 -31.77 -16.73
C GLN A 406 1.43 -31.35 -15.28
N THR A 407 2.04 -30.18 -15.12
CA THR A 407 2.38 -29.58 -13.83
C THR A 407 1.83 -28.17 -13.73
N ARG A 408 1.50 -27.74 -12.51
CA ARG A 408 1.07 -26.36 -12.20
C ARG A 408 2.22 -25.46 -11.76
N ASP A 409 3.39 -26.04 -11.52
CA ASP A 409 4.56 -25.40 -10.91
C ASP A 409 5.60 -24.97 -11.93
N ILE A 410 5.48 -25.45 -13.18
CA ILE A 410 6.46 -25.20 -14.25
C ILE A 410 5.74 -24.81 -15.54
N LEU A 411 6.24 -23.77 -16.21
CA LEU A 411 5.73 -23.27 -17.48
C LEU A 411 6.89 -23.08 -18.46
N TRP A 412 6.85 -23.78 -19.60
CA TRP A 412 7.82 -23.67 -20.68
C TRP A 412 7.28 -22.83 -21.83
N LEU A 413 8.09 -21.88 -22.29
CA LEU A 413 7.81 -21.07 -23.47
C LEU A 413 9.06 -21.01 -24.35
N THR A 414 8.89 -21.16 -25.66
CA THR A 414 9.91 -20.87 -26.64
C THR A 414 9.62 -19.50 -27.24
N ILE A 415 10.56 -18.56 -27.10
CA ILE A 415 10.45 -17.20 -27.61
C ILE A 415 11.61 -16.95 -28.57
N ASN A 416 11.33 -16.80 -29.87
CA ASN A 416 12.34 -16.60 -30.91
C ASN A 416 13.54 -17.58 -30.80
N ASP A 417 13.24 -18.87 -30.69
CA ASP A 417 14.20 -19.97 -30.52
C ASP A 417 14.89 -20.06 -29.13
N LEU A 418 14.54 -19.20 -28.18
CA LEU A 418 15.01 -19.28 -26.78
C LEU A 418 13.95 -19.96 -25.91
N THR A 419 14.31 -21.07 -25.27
CA THR A 419 13.43 -21.72 -24.28
C THR A 419 13.59 -21.06 -22.91
N ILE A 420 12.50 -20.52 -22.40
CA ILE A 420 12.39 -19.92 -21.07
C ILE A 420 11.48 -20.81 -20.21
N VAL A 421 11.96 -21.13 -19.01
CA VAL A 421 11.24 -21.97 -18.05
C VAL A 421 10.97 -21.16 -16.78
N ASN A 422 9.70 -20.93 -16.49
CA ASN A 422 9.27 -20.36 -15.22
C ASN A 422 8.96 -21.51 -14.24
N PHE A 423 9.70 -21.57 -13.16
CA PHE A 423 9.69 -22.67 -12.21
C PHE A 423 9.42 -22.16 -10.79
N TYR A 424 8.49 -22.78 -10.08
CA TYR A 424 8.24 -22.54 -8.66
C TYR A 424 8.60 -23.76 -7.82
N ARG A 425 9.50 -23.57 -6.85
CA ARG A 425 9.90 -24.60 -5.90
C ARG A 425 9.12 -24.46 -4.60
N GLN A 426 8.30 -25.45 -4.27
CA GLN A 426 7.76 -25.56 -2.91
C GLN A 426 8.83 -26.16 -1.98
N ASN A 427 8.94 -25.63 -0.76
CA ASN A 427 10.01 -26.00 0.18
C ASN A 427 10.01 -27.48 0.61
N ASP A 428 8.89 -28.19 0.45
CA ASP A 428 8.67 -29.54 1.00
C ASP A 428 8.29 -30.62 -0.04
N GLU A 429 8.19 -30.29 -1.32
CA GLU A 429 7.89 -31.25 -2.41
C GLU A 429 9.10 -31.42 -3.35
N ARG A 430 9.60 -32.65 -3.51
CA ARG A 430 10.74 -32.99 -4.40
C ARG A 430 10.34 -33.08 -5.88
N ASP A 431 9.04 -33.20 -6.17
CA ASP A 431 8.52 -33.61 -7.49
C ASP A 431 8.86 -32.63 -8.63
N ALA A 432 8.88 -31.32 -8.38
CA ALA A 432 9.05 -30.33 -9.44
C ALA A 432 10.51 -30.19 -9.90
N LEU A 433 11.49 -30.43 -9.02
CA LEU A 433 12.92 -30.38 -9.36
C LEU A 433 13.36 -31.61 -10.16
N ASP A 434 12.86 -32.79 -9.79
CA ASP A 434 13.16 -34.03 -10.51
C ASP A 434 12.62 -34.01 -11.95
N THR A 435 11.50 -33.31 -12.17
CA THR A 435 10.90 -33.09 -13.51
C THR A 435 11.73 -32.14 -14.40
N LEU A 436 12.55 -31.27 -13.82
CA LEU A 436 13.37 -30.30 -14.57
C LEU A 436 14.69 -30.90 -15.08
N PHE A 437 15.11 -32.03 -14.50
CA PHE A 437 16.37 -32.72 -14.80
C PHE A 437 16.19 -34.09 -15.50
N GLN A 438 14.95 -34.47 -15.84
CA GLN A 438 14.63 -35.56 -16.77
C GLN A 438 14.49 -35.00 -18.18
#